data_AF-A0A2D5TTY7-F1
#
_entry.id   AF-A0A2D5TTY7-F1
#
_cell.length_a   1.000
_cell.length_b   1.000
_cell.length_c   1.000
_cell.angle_alpha   90.00
_cell.angle_beta   90.00
_cell.angle_gamma   90.00
#
_symmetry.space_group_name_H-M   'P 1'
#
loop_
_entity.id
_entity.type
_entity.pdbx_description
1 polymer ?
#
loop_
_entity_poly.entity_id
_entity_poly.type
_entity_poly.pdbx_seq_one_letter_code
_entity_poly.pdbx_strand_id
1 'polypeptide(L)'
;VPNFTALFTSPQENEYQHLTKVLRMLRTDAVLRSRAYCLSFDLKEQKLIPGMIGPEGCGDGENQEEDWPKWLMEHQFPEELVLQDARYSTNTPSQNPSSAFEVLIDNSGFVTPFVLTFAERDGLRFWEMESVGILGKLELRESQ
;
A
#
# COMPACT_ATOMS: atom_id res chain seq x y z
N VAL A 1 -26.10 -28.06 4.22
CA VAL A 1 -26.30 -26.69 3.72
C VAL A 1 -24.97 -25.96 3.87
N PRO A 2 -24.30 -25.50 2.81
CA PRO A 2 -23.08 -24.73 2.97
C PRO A 2 -23.43 -23.34 3.54
N ASN A 3 -22.68 -22.89 4.53
CA ASN A 3 -22.83 -21.56 5.13
C ASN A 3 -22.30 -20.49 4.16
N PHE A 4 -23.21 -19.70 3.58
CA PHE A 4 -22.91 -18.60 2.65
C PHE A 4 -22.40 -17.31 3.34
N THR A 5 -21.91 -17.39 4.58
CA THR A 5 -21.40 -16.23 5.33
C THR A 5 -20.01 -15.76 4.90
N ALA A 6 -19.35 -16.45 3.96
CA ALA A 6 -18.04 -16.06 3.43
C ALA A 6 -18.09 -14.95 2.35
N LEU A 7 -19.23 -14.28 2.15
CA LEU A 7 -19.47 -13.44 0.97
C LEU A 7 -19.11 -11.95 1.11
N PHE A 8 -18.68 -11.46 2.28
CA PHE A 8 -18.28 -10.06 2.42
C PHE A 8 -17.08 -9.95 3.35
N THR A 9 -15.88 -10.14 2.80
CA THR A 9 -14.67 -9.55 3.41
C THR A 9 -14.87 -8.04 3.44
N SER A 10 -14.64 -7.42 4.60
CA SER A 10 -14.84 -5.98 4.77
C SER A 10 -13.86 -5.21 3.87
N PRO A 11 -14.19 -3.96 3.46
CA PRO A 11 -13.32 -3.18 2.57
C PRO A 11 -11.87 -3.13 3.06
N GLN A 12 -11.64 -2.93 4.36
CA GLN A 12 -10.31 -2.84 4.95
C GLN A 12 -9.55 -4.15 4.92
N GLU A 13 -10.25 -5.28 5.04
CA GLU A 13 -9.64 -6.59 4.92
C GLU A 13 -9.27 -6.86 3.46
N ASN A 14 -10.11 -6.47 2.50
CA ASN A 14 -9.77 -6.58 1.08
C ASN A 14 -8.52 -5.77 0.72
N GLU A 15 -8.44 -4.53 1.19
CA GLU A 15 -7.28 -3.67 0.98
C GLU A 15 -6.02 -4.21 1.67
N TYR A 16 -6.16 -4.74 2.88
CA TYR A 16 -5.07 -5.43 3.59
C TYR A 16 -4.53 -6.62 2.79
N GLN A 17 -5.42 -7.47 2.25
CA GLN A 17 -5.03 -8.63 1.44
C GLN A 17 -4.42 -8.20 0.11
N HIS A 18 -4.95 -7.17 -0.53
CA HIS A 18 -4.42 -6.60 -1.77
C HIS A 18 -3.00 -6.05 -1.57
N LEU A 19 -2.80 -5.17 -0.59
CA LEU A 19 -1.50 -4.56 -0.33
C LEU A 19 -0.46 -5.59 0.13
N THR A 20 -0.87 -6.58 0.93
CA THR A 20 -0.02 -7.72 1.32
C THR A 20 0.47 -8.48 0.08
N LYS A 21 -0.42 -8.70 -0.90
CA LYS A 21 -0.09 -9.39 -2.16
C LYS A 21 0.85 -8.55 -3.02
N VAL A 22 0.59 -7.26 -3.16
CA VAL A 22 1.44 -6.30 -3.90
C VAL A 22 2.86 -6.27 -3.32
N LEU A 23 2.99 -6.02 -2.01
CA LEU A 23 4.28 -5.98 -1.33
C LEU A 23 5.05 -7.30 -1.48
N ARG A 24 4.37 -8.44 -1.29
CA ARG A 24 4.99 -9.76 -1.45
C ARG A 24 5.55 -9.95 -2.86
N MET A 25 4.78 -9.57 -3.89
CA MET A 25 5.20 -9.75 -5.28
C MET A 25 6.41 -8.87 -5.61
N LEU A 26 6.30 -7.56 -5.36
CA LEU A 26 7.38 -6.61 -5.69
C LEU A 26 8.65 -6.91 -4.92
N ARG A 27 8.55 -7.23 -3.63
CA ARG A 27 9.70 -7.64 -2.82
C ARG A 27 10.37 -8.89 -3.37
N THR A 28 9.58 -9.88 -3.77
CA THR A 28 10.12 -11.12 -4.34
C THR A 28 10.84 -10.83 -5.65
N ASP A 29 10.22 -10.03 -6.52
CA ASP A 29 10.82 -9.67 -7.79
C ASP A 29 12.06 -8.78 -7.62
N ALA A 30 12.08 -7.88 -6.63
CA ALA A 30 13.21 -7.01 -6.30
C ALA A 30 14.48 -7.82 -6.07
N VAL A 31 14.37 -8.88 -5.26
CA VAL A 31 15.47 -9.79 -4.95
C VAL A 31 15.87 -10.62 -6.17
N LEU A 32 14.89 -11.17 -6.90
CA LEU A 32 15.16 -12.06 -8.02
C LEU A 32 15.79 -11.34 -9.22
N ARG A 33 15.38 -10.09 -9.47
CA ARG A 33 15.84 -9.29 -10.62
C ARG A 33 16.88 -8.24 -10.24
N SER A 34 17.22 -8.11 -8.96
CA SER A 34 18.10 -7.06 -8.43
C SER A 34 17.63 -5.66 -8.84
N ARG A 35 16.33 -5.40 -8.70
CA ARG A 35 15.67 -4.12 -9.06
C ARG A 35 15.03 -3.48 -7.83
N ALA A 36 14.88 -2.16 -7.87
CA ALA A 36 14.18 -1.42 -6.83
C ALA A 36 12.80 -0.97 -7.32
N TYR A 37 11.83 -1.09 -6.43
CA TYR A 37 10.43 -0.72 -6.65
C TYR A 37 9.99 0.28 -5.60
N CYS A 38 8.78 0.77 -5.79
CA CYS A 38 8.16 1.70 -4.87
C CYS A 38 6.64 1.59 -4.98
N LEU A 39 5.97 2.06 -3.93
CA LEU A 39 4.53 2.24 -3.88
C LEU A 39 4.24 3.71 -3.63
N SER A 40 3.44 4.33 -4.50
CA SER A 40 3.00 5.70 -4.37
C SER A 40 1.54 5.72 -3.91
N PHE A 41 1.28 6.32 -2.75
CA PHE A 41 -0.05 6.46 -2.15
C PHE A 41 -0.53 7.89 -2.35
N ASP A 42 -1.50 8.09 -3.24
CA ASP A 42 -2.11 9.40 -3.49
C ASP A 42 -3.33 9.57 -2.57
N LEU A 43 -3.16 10.38 -1.51
CA LEU A 43 -4.22 10.67 -0.55
C LEU A 43 -5.30 11.59 -1.12
N LYS A 44 -5.04 12.32 -2.20
CA LYS A 44 -6.02 13.21 -2.81
C LYS A 44 -6.90 12.45 -3.80
N GLU A 45 -6.27 11.70 -4.69
CA GLU A 45 -6.94 10.88 -5.70
C GLU A 45 -7.37 9.51 -5.15
N GLN A 46 -7.02 9.19 -3.89
CA GLN A 46 -7.40 7.97 -3.17
C GLN A 46 -6.99 6.69 -3.90
N LYS A 47 -5.73 6.63 -4.32
CA LYS A 47 -5.20 5.50 -5.10
C LYS A 47 -3.79 5.07 -4.69
N LEU A 48 -3.48 3.82 -5.02
CA LEU A 48 -2.17 3.20 -4.91
C LEU A 48 -1.61 2.99 -6.32
N ILE A 49 -0.37 3.43 -6.54
CA ILE A 49 0.36 3.23 -7.79
C ILE A 49 1.68 2.51 -7.48
N PRO A 50 1.78 1.21 -7.77
CA PRO A 50 3.05 0.50 -7.74
C PRO A 50 3.93 0.87 -8.94
N GLY A 51 5.25 0.89 -8.79
CA GLY A 51 6.15 1.20 -9.90
C GLY A 51 7.61 0.84 -9.63
N MET A 52 8.44 0.91 -10.67
CA MET A 52 9.90 0.91 -10.54
C MET A 52 10.40 2.29 -10.10
N ILE A 53 11.52 2.31 -9.37
CA ILE A 53 12.19 3.59 -9.06
C ILE A 53 12.87 4.11 -10.34
N GLY A 54 12.34 5.21 -10.88
CA GLY A 54 12.94 5.97 -11.96
C GLY A 54 13.87 7.08 -11.46
N PRO A 55 14.46 7.88 -12.37
CA PRO A 55 15.36 8.99 -12.02
C PRO A 55 14.70 10.05 -11.12
N GLU A 56 13.38 10.22 -11.24
CA GLU A 56 12.57 11.21 -10.52
C GLU A 56 11.83 10.60 -9.30
N GLY A 57 12.13 9.37 -8.91
CA GLY A 57 11.41 8.66 -7.83
C GLY A 57 10.41 7.63 -8.37
N CYS A 58 9.28 7.44 -7.67
CA CYS A 58 8.34 6.39 -8.04
C CYS A 58 7.58 6.69 -9.35
N GLY A 59 7.50 7.97 -9.72
CA GLY A 59 6.71 8.44 -10.84
C GLY A 59 5.21 8.37 -10.57
N ASP A 60 4.42 8.82 -11.53
CA ASP A 60 2.95 8.87 -11.53
C ASP A 60 2.32 7.63 -12.21
N GLY A 61 3.06 6.52 -12.27
CA GLY A 61 2.62 5.26 -12.90
C GLY A 61 3.30 4.96 -14.23
N GLU A 62 4.10 5.89 -14.78
CA GLU A 62 4.88 5.68 -16.01
C GLU A 62 5.95 4.57 -15.89
N ASN A 63 6.27 4.15 -14.67
CA ASN A 63 7.29 3.13 -14.38
C ASN A 63 6.71 1.73 -14.10
N GLN A 64 5.53 1.40 -14.64
CA GLN A 64 4.92 0.06 -14.57
C GLN A 64 5.33 -0.80 -15.79
N GLU A 65 5.50 -2.11 -15.61
CA GLU A 65 5.73 -3.02 -16.75
C GLU A 65 4.39 -3.39 -17.41
N GLU A 66 4.36 -3.46 -18.75
CA GLU A 66 3.13 -3.75 -19.52
C GLU A 66 2.54 -5.14 -19.24
N ASP A 67 3.37 -6.10 -18.82
CA ASP A 67 2.99 -7.49 -18.53
C ASP A 67 2.60 -7.72 -17.07
N TRP A 68 2.60 -6.67 -16.23
CA TRP A 68 2.14 -6.79 -14.87
C TRP A 68 0.66 -7.19 -14.80
N PRO A 69 0.31 -8.11 -13.89
CA PRO A 69 -1.08 -8.49 -13.75
C PRO A 69 -1.90 -7.28 -13.27
N LYS A 70 -3.15 -7.17 -13.73
CA LYS A 70 -4.02 -6.01 -13.44
C LYS A 70 -4.11 -5.61 -11.95
N TRP A 71 -4.03 -6.56 -11.03
CA TRP A 71 -4.07 -6.30 -9.59
C TRP A 71 -2.80 -5.63 -9.04
N LEU A 72 -1.73 -5.57 -9.82
CA LEU A 72 -0.45 -4.92 -9.49
C LEU A 72 -0.31 -3.54 -10.16
N MET A 73 -1.27 -3.15 -11.01
CA MET A 73 -1.30 -1.84 -11.65
C MET A 73 -1.89 -0.79 -10.69
N GLU A 74 -2.15 0.42 -11.20
CA GLU A 74 -2.91 1.44 -10.46
C GLU A 74 -4.20 0.87 -9.87
N HIS A 75 -4.40 1.09 -8.58
CA HIS A 75 -5.52 0.60 -7.80
C HIS A 75 -6.21 1.76 -7.08
N GLN A 76 -7.49 1.96 -7.39
CA GLN A 76 -8.34 2.92 -6.69
C GLN A 76 -8.81 2.30 -5.38
N PHE A 77 -8.66 3.01 -4.26
CA PHE A 77 -9.23 2.57 -3.00
C PHE A 77 -10.76 2.50 -3.07
N PRO A 78 -11.38 1.53 -2.40
CA PRO A 78 -12.84 1.39 -2.40
C PRO A 78 -13.47 2.62 -1.75
N GLU A 79 -14.60 3.08 -2.28
CA GLU A 79 -15.20 4.34 -1.84
C GLU A 79 -15.71 4.33 -0.39
N GLU A 80 -15.81 3.15 0.23
CA GLU A 80 -16.13 2.94 1.64
C GLU A 80 -14.96 3.27 2.58
N LEU A 81 -13.74 3.36 2.04
CA LEU A 81 -12.53 3.67 2.78
C LEU A 81 -11.83 4.90 2.21
N VAL A 82 -11.40 5.77 3.11
CA VAL A 82 -10.63 6.96 2.76
C VAL A 82 -9.30 6.88 3.47
N LEU A 83 -8.20 6.85 2.71
CA LEU A 83 -6.86 7.02 3.25
C LEU A 83 -6.72 8.45 3.78
N GLN A 84 -6.65 8.60 5.10
CA GLN A 84 -6.58 9.87 5.81
C GLN A 84 -5.16 10.33 6.07
N ASP A 85 -4.27 9.38 6.38
CA ASP A 85 -2.88 9.67 6.72
C ASP A 85 -1.98 8.53 6.21
N ALA A 86 -0.76 8.90 5.85
CA ALA A 86 0.29 7.97 5.47
C ALA A 86 1.63 8.51 5.96
N ARG A 87 2.39 7.68 6.68
CA ARG A 87 3.64 8.09 7.32
C ARG A 87 4.62 6.95 7.40
N TYR A 88 5.91 7.26 7.50
CA TYR A 88 6.90 6.25 7.86
C TYR A 88 6.73 5.82 9.32
N SER A 89 6.95 4.54 9.64
CA SER A 89 6.79 4.03 11.02
C SER A 89 7.88 4.54 11.97
N THR A 90 8.98 5.09 11.45
CA THR A 90 9.96 5.83 12.26
C THR A 90 9.37 7.16 12.72
N ASN A 91 9.76 7.66 13.90
CA ASN A 91 9.33 8.94 14.52
C ASN A 91 9.73 10.21 13.71
N THR A 92 9.60 10.17 12.39
CA THR A 92 9.54 11.35 11.54
C THR A 92 8.14 11.97 11.66
N PRO A 93 8.03 13.31 11.79
CA PRO A 93 6.74 13.99 11.78
C PRO A 93 5.92 13.55 10.56
N SER A 94 4.58 13.49 10.68
CA SER A 94 3.73 13.24 9.52
C SER A 94 4.08 14.28 8.45
N GLN A 95 4.62 13.81 7.35
CA GLN A 95 4.69 14.62 6.16
C GLN A 95 3.31 14.48 5.58
N ASN A 96 2.50 15.53 5.71
CA ASN A 96 1.37 15.71 4.80
C ASN A 96 2.03 16.14 3.48
N PRO A 97 2.41 15.19 2.61
CA PRO A 97 3.25 15.56 1.49
C PRO A 97 2.38 16.41 0.57
N SER A 98 2.94 17.45 -0.04
CA SER A 98 2.25 18.18 -1.10
C SER A 98 2.03 17.30 -2.36
N SER A 99 2.52 16.06 -2.32
CA SER A 99 2.53 15.01 -3.34
C SER A 99 2.10 13.66 -2.72
N ALA A 100 2.10 12.59 -3.50
CA ALA A 100 1.87 11.24 -2.99
C ALA A 100 2.92 10.82 -1.93
N PHE A 101 2.53 9.93 -1.00
CA PHE A 101 3.42 9.31 -0.02
C PHE A 101 4.07 8.07 -0.64
N GLU A 102 5.40 8.00 -0.64
CA GLU A 102 6.13 6.91 -1.30
C GLU A 102 6.72 5.92 -0.29
N VAL A 103 6.59 4.62 -0.58
CA VAL A 103 7.26 3.53 0.14
C VAL A 103 8.25 2.87 -0.79
N LEU A 104 9.51 2.74 -0.38
CA LEU A 104 10.56 2.13 -1.19
C LEU A 104 10.69 0.64 -0.89
N ILE A 105 10.98 -0.14 -1.93
CA ILE A 105 11.35 -1.55 -1.87
C ILE A 105 12.69 -1.69 -2.60
N ASP A 106 13.78 -1.86 -1.86
CA ASP A 106 15.10 -1.95 -2.48
C ASP A 106 15.38 -3.34 -3.09
N ASN A 107 16.50 -3.45 -3.81
CA ASN A 107 16.91 -4.69 -4.47
C ASN A 107 17.30 -5.83 -3.51
N SER A 108 17.39 -5.57 -2.20
CA SER A 108 17.57 -6.60 -1.18
C SER A 108 16.23 -7.15 -0.67
N GLY A 109 15.11 -6.56 -1.09
CA GLY A 109 13.77 -6.85 -0.58
C GLY A 109 13.48 -6.17 0.76
N PHE A 110 14.28 -5.18 1.16
CA PHE A 110 13.94 -4.32 2.27
C PHE A 110 12.79 -3.41 1.87
N VAL A 111 11.78 -3.31 2.72
CA VAL A 111 10.63 -2.41 2.56
C VAL A 111 10.74 -1.31 3.61
N THR A 112 10.69 -0.04 3.19
CA THR A 112 10.68 1.09 4.12
C THR A 112 9.47 0.98 5.05
N PRO A 113 9.63 0.94 6.38
CA PRO A 113 8.51 0.86 7.31
C PRO A 113 7.55 2.04 7.20
N PHE A 114 6.24 1.76 7.19
CA PHE A 114 5.17 2.72 6.98
C PHE A 114 3.89 2.34 7.73
N VAL A 115 3.05 3.34 7.99
CA VAL A 115 1.70 3.22 8.53
C VAL A 115 0.74 3.97 7.62
N LEU A 116 -0.35 3.33 7.26
CA LEU A 116 -1.50 3.92 6.57
C LEU A 116 -2.68 3.96 7.52
N THR A 117 -3.36 5.10 7.59
CA THR A 117 -4.57 5.28 8.39
C THR A 117 -5.75 5.49 7.46
N PHE A 118 -6.67 4.54 7.45
CA PHE A 118 -7.92 4.63 6.71
C PHE A 118 -9.06 5.00 7.66
N ALA A 119 -9.96 5.86 7.22
CA ALA A 119 -11.26 6.08 7.84
C ALA A 119 -12.34 5.37 7.00
N GLU A 120 -13.32 4.78 7.68
CA GLU A 120 -14.57 4.40 7.00
C GLU A 120 -15.34 5.66 6.59
N ARG A 121 -16.20 5.55 5.58
CA ARG A 121 -16.98 6.68 5.04
C ARG A 121 -17.81 7.44 6.09
N ASP A 122 -18.23 6.78 7.16
CA ASP A 122 -18.97 7.42 8.25
C ASP A 122 -18.07 8.26 9.18
N GLY A 123 -16.74 8.12 9.06
CA GLY A 123 -15.73 8.79 9.89
C GLY A 123 -15.71 8.32 11.34
N LEU A 124 -16.44 7.26 11.69
CA LEU A 124 -16.57 6.76 13.07
C LEU A 124 -15.52 5.73 13.41
N ARG A 125 -15.02 5.00 12.41
CA ARG A 125 -14.03 3.93 12.58
C ARG A 125 -12.79 4.19 11.75
N PHE A 126 -11.65 3.94 12.37
CA PHE A 126 -10.34 4.12 11.78
C PHE A 126 -9.58 2.80 11.80
N TRP A 127 -8.81 2.56 10.76
CA TRP A 127 -8.05 1.34 10.56
C TRP A 127 -6.61 1.72 10.25
N GLU A 128 -5.68 1.20 11.04
CA GLU A 128 -4.24 1.32 10.77
C GLU A 128 -3.73 0.04 10.11
N MET A 129 -3.10 0.20 8.94
CA MET A 129 -2.26 -0.82 8.32
C MET A 129 -0.80 -0.43 8.54
N GLU A 130 -0.12 -1.18 9.38
CA GLU A 130 1.29 -0.95 9.74
C GLU A 130 2.16 -2.03 9.10
N SER A 131 3.25 -1.61 8.46
CA SER A 131 4.30 -2.54 8.05
C SER A 131 5.27 -2.79 9.20
N VAL A 132 5.43 -4.07 9.53
CA VAL A 132 6.19 -4.57 10.66
C VAL A 132 7.42 -5.34 10.17
N GLY A 133 8.57 -4.98 10.74
CA GLY A 133 9.87 -5.54 10.38
C GLY A 133 10.35 -5.10 8.99
N ILE A 134 11.53 -5.60 8.61
CA ILE A 134 12.24 -5.16 7.40
C ILE A 134 11.65 -5.70 6.09
N LEU A 135 10.78 -6.72 6.18
CA LEU A 135 10.22 -7.43 5.02
C LEU A 135 8.86 -6.87 4.58
N GLY A 136 8.39 -5.80 5.23
CA GLY A 136 7.11 -5.17 4.93
C GLY A 136 5.89 -6.06 5.20
N LYS A 137 5.92 -6.91 6.24
CA LYS A 137 4.74 -7.69 6.62
C LYS A 137 3.70 -6.72 7.18
N LEU A 138 2.46 -6.80 6.72
CA LEU A 138 1.40 -5.93 7.21
C LEU A 138 0.67 -6.52 8.42
N GLU A 139 0.31 -5.65 9.34
CA GLU A 139 -0.68 -5.88 10.40
C GLU A 139 -1.81 -4.86 10.27
N LEU A 140 -3.04 -5.31 10.43
CA LEU A 140 -4.26 -4.48 10.38
C LEU A 140 -4.84 -4.40 11.79
N ARG A 141 -5.13 -3.19 12.26
CA ARG A 141 -5.80 -2.94 13.54
C ARG A 141 -6.83 -1.83 13.43
N GLU A 142 -7.89 -1.93 14.23
CA GLU A 142 -8.80 -0.81 14.45
C GLU A 142 -8.10 0.18 15.38
N SER A 143 -8.08 1.46 15.01
CA SER A 143 -7.55 2.55 15.84
C SER A 143 -8.66 3.08 16.74
N GLN A 144 -8.34 3.24 18.03
CA GLN A 144 -9.25 3.82 19.03
C GLN A 144 -9.25 5.35 19.02
#